data_AF-A0A175RE93-F1
#
_entry.id   AF-A0A175RE93-F1
#
_cell.length_a   1.000
_cell.length_b   1.000
_cell.length_c   1.000
_cell.angle_alpha   90.00
_cell.angle_beta   90.00
_cell.angle_gamma   90.00
#
_symmetry.space_group_name_H-M   'P 1'
#
loop_
_entity.id
_entity.type
_entity.pdbx_description
1 polymer ?
#
loop_
_entity_poly.entity_id
_entity_poly.type
_entity_poly.pdbx_seq_one_letter_code
_entity_poly.pdbx_strand_id
1 'polypeptide(L)'
;MAIDRRLFLLGGAGVLLLAGCSTRPARTTVEDWPTDPPEGDVTISWWAGQVASKDGGDLRRRLIAEFQKEHPNIRVRIVSAPSDTDTNRTSLTTQIAAGSPTPDVYLGDVAWPGQFSKNKLATPVNRLVGEDFFEQFPEGLRAAASV
;
A
#
# COMPACT_ATOMS: atom_id res chain seq x y z
N MET A 1 57.16 -33.24 44.19
CA MET A 1 56.52 -33.89 43.03
C MET A 1 55.97 -32.77 42.16
N ALA A 2 56.73 -32.37 41.15
CA ALA A 2 56.44 -31.21 40.31
C ALA A 2 55.56 -31.63 39.13
N ILE A 3 54.48 -30.90 38.87
CA ILE A 3 53.63 -31.06 37.69
C ILE A 3 53.90 -29.88 36.76
N ASP A 4 54.27 -30.25 35.53
CA ASP A 4 54.88 -29.42 34.50
C ASP A 4 53.90 -28.46 33.82
N ARG A 5 54.39 -27.28 33.45
CA ARG A 5 53.67 -26.23 32.71
C ARG A 5 54.04 -26.34 31.23
N ARG A 6 53.22 -27.03 30.42
CA ARG A 6 53.24 -26.94 28.95
C ARG A 6 52.05 -27.70 28.36
N LEU A 7 51.52 -27.18 27.23
CA LEU A 7 50.54 -27.82 26.32
C LEU A 7 49.10 -27.89 26.91
N PHE A 8 48.07 -27.26 26.36
CA PHE A 8 47.69 -27.15 24.96
C PHE A 8 46.77 -25.92 24.76
N LEU A 9 47.20 -25.00 23.90
CA LEU A 9 46.33 -24.01 23.25
C LEU A 9 45.75 -24.64 21.99
N LEU A 10 44.47 -25.00 22.02
CA LEU A 10 43.59 -25.27 20.87
C LEU A 10 42.19 -24.85 21.37
N GLY A 11 41.48 -23.92 20.77
CA GLY A 11 41.25 -23.72 19.34
C GLY A 11 39.74 -23.91 19.13
N GLY A 12 39.00 -22.81 18.94
CA GLY A 12 37.54 -22.87 18.79
C GLY A 12 36.92 -21.49 18.73
N ALA A 13 37.21 -20.75 17.65
CA ALA A 13 36.48 -19.53 17.30
C ALA A 13 35.04 -19.91 16.94
N GLY A 14 34.10 -19.66 17.85
CA GLY A 14 32.68 -19.77 17.59
C GLY A 14 32.24 -18.68 16.61
N VAL A 15 31.91 -19.09 15.38
CA VAL A 15 31.26 -18.23 14.39
C VAL A 15 29.83 -17.94 14.87
N LEU A 16 29.65 -16.76 15.48
CA LEU A 16 28.35 -16.17 15.75
C LEU A 16 27.73 -15.77 14.40
N LEU A 17 26.86 -16.63 13.87
CA LEU A 17 25.95 -16.29 12.77
C LEU A 17 24.94 -15.26 13.28
N LEU A 18 25.27 -13.98 13.14
CA LEU A 18 24.31 -12.90 13.25
C LEU A 18 23.26 -13.09 12.15
N ALA A 19 22.09 -13.61 12.53
CA ALA A 19 20.89 -13.55 11.74
C ALA A 19 20.56 -12.07 11.51
N GLY A 20 21.03 -11.53 10.39
CA GLY A 20 20.70 -10.19 9.94
C GLY A 20 19.23 -10.15 9.53
N CYS A 21 18.36 -9.80 10.47
CA CYS A 21 17.07 -9.22 10.12
C CYS A 21 17.36 -7.94 9.33
N SER A 22 17.33 -8.03 8.01
CA SER A 22 17.35 -6.87 7.12
C SER A 22 16.15 -6.01 7.49
N THR A 23 16.37 -4.98 8.30
CA THR A 23 15.42 -3.90 8.49
C THR A 23 15.28 -3.21 7.13
N ARG A 24 14.18 -3.49 6.41
CA ARG A 24 13.85 -2.71 5.22
C ARG A 24 13.84 -1.23 5.63
N PRO A 25 14.61 -0.36 4.96
CA PRO A 25 14.59 1.05 5.26
C PRO A 25 13.16 1.56 5.13
N ALA A 26 12.73 2.37 6.11
CA ALA A 26 11.45 3.04 6.05
C ALA A 26 11.47 3.99 4.85
N ARG A 27 10.59 3.73 3.87
CA ARG A 27 10.43 4.60 2.70
C ARG A 27 9.68 5.85 3.15
N THR A 28 10.33 7.00 3.11
CA THR A 28 9.76 8.27 3.58
C THR A 28 9.29 9.18 2.45
N THR A 29 9.70 8.89 1.21
CA THR A 29 9.27 9.60 0.00
C THR A 29 8.61 8.63 -0.98
N VAL A 30 7.77 9.16 -1.87
CA VAL A 30 7.00 8.37 -2.86
C VAL A 30 7.94 7.86 -3.95
N GLU A 31 8.97 8.65 -4.25
CA GLU A 31 9.99 8.40 -5.25
C GLU A 31 10.86 7.18 -4.90
N ASP A 32 10.92 6.80 -3.62
CA ASP A 32 11.62 5.61 -3.13
C ASP A 32 10.79 4.31 -3.24
N TRP A 33 9.57 4.38 -3.79
CA TRP A 33 8.68 3.22 -3.87
C TRP A 33 8.95 2.40 -5.14
N PRO A 34 9.03 1.06 -5.04
CA PRO A 34 9.13 0.20 -6.22
C PRO A 34 7.92 0.40 -7.12
N THR A 35 8.16 0.62 -8.41
CA THR A 35 7.13 0.70 -9.44
C THR A 35 6.90 -0.64 -10.15
N ASP A 36 7.85 -1.57 -10.04
CA ASP A 36 7.72 -2.92 -10.57
C ASP A 36 6.75 -3.76 -9.74
N PRO A 37 5.94 -4.63 -10.37
CA PRO A 37 5.11 -5.60 -9.66
C PRO A 37 5.96 -6.46 -8.71
N PRO A 38 5.46 -6.78 -7.51
CA PRO A 38 6.23 -7.52 -6.51
C PRO A 38 6.50 -8.96 -6.97
N GLU A 39 7.71 -9.47 -6.79
CA GLU A 39 8.04 -10.86 -7.12
C GLU A 39 7.33 -11.89 -6.21
N GLY A 40 6.84 -11.45 -5.04
CA GLY A 40 6.14 -12.29 -4.07
C GLY A 40 4.66 -11.94 -3.92
N ASP A 41 3.93 -12.82 -3.23
CA ASP A 41 2.53 -12.60 -2.88
C ASP A 41 2.35 -11.33 -2.04
N VAL A 42 1.46 -10.44 -2.49
CA VAL A 42 1.06 -9.25 -1.74
C VAL A 42 -0.45 -9.17 -1.60
N THR A 43 -0.92 -8.40 -0.62
CA THR A 43 -2.35 -8.10 -0.45
C THR A 43 -2.58 -6.60 -0.39
N ILE A 44 -3.48 -6.11 -1.24
CA ILE A 44 -3.97 -4.72 -1.27
C ILE A 44 -5.31 -4.67 -0.54
N SER A 45 -5.39 -3.83 0.49
CA SER A 45 -6.63 -3.50 1.19
C SER A 45 -7.31 -2.31 0.51
N TRP A 46 -8.43 -2.57 -0.15
CA TRP A 46 -9.20 -1.57 -0.90
C TRP A 46 -10.43 -1.11 -0.11
N TRP A 47 -10.40 0.14 0.35
CA TRP A 47 -11.54 0.80 1.00
C TRP A 47 -12.55 1.25 -0.04
N ALA A 48 -13.72 0.62 -0.05
CA ALA A 48 -14.75 0.94 -1.03
C ALA A 48 -16.15 0.72 -0.47
N GLY A 49 -17.08 1.62 -0.82
CA GLY A 49 -18.51 1.39 -0.66
C GLY A 49 -18.99 0.34 -1.67
N GLN A 50 -20.21 -0.18 -1.49
CA GLN A 50 -20.78 -1.12 -2.46
C GLN A 50 -20.98 -0.44 -3.82
N VAL A 51 -20.54 -1.09 -4.89
CA VAL A 51 -20.78 -0.64 -6.26
C VAL A 51 -21.76 -1.60 -6.92
N ALA A 52 -22.97 -1.11 -7.18
CA ALA A 52 -24.01 -1.92 -7.79
C ALA A 52 -23.63 -2.36 -9.20
N SER A 53 -23.90 -3.61 -9.54
CA SER A 53 -23.84 -4.15 -10.89
C SER A 53 -25.25 -4.26 -11.48
N LYS A 54 -25.35 -4.29 -12.82
CA LYS A 54 -26.63 -4.37 -13.55
C LYS A 54 -27.43 -5.65 -13.23
N ASP A 55 -26.75 -6.70 -12.80
CA ASP A 55 -27.31 -8.00 -12.39
C ASP A 55 -27.68 -8.05 -10.89
N GLY A 56 -27.63 -6.92 -10.18
CA GLY A 56 -27.89 -6.85 -8.73
C GLY A 56 -26.71 -7.33 -7.87
N GLY A 57 -25.57 -7.67 -8.49
CA GLY A 57 -24.35 -8.06 -7.79
C GLY A 57 -23.50 -6.88 -7.31
N ASP A 58 -22.35 -7.22 -6.71
CA ASP A 58 -21.32 -6.27 -6.30
C ASP A 58 -20.20 -6.23 -7.34
N LEU A 59 -20.16 -5.14 -8.12
CA LEU A 59 -19.20 -4.96 -9.22
C LEU A 59 -17.74 -5.07 -8.73
N ARG A 60 -17.46 -4.68 -7.49
CA ARG A 60 -16.11 -4.76 -6.91
C ARG A 60 -15.53 -6.16 -6.96
N ARG A 61 -16.35 -7.19 -6.69
CA ARG A 61 -15.89 -8.58 -6.70
C ARG A 61 -15.47 -9.03 -8.10
N ARG A 62 -16.18 -8.56 -9.13
CA ARG A 62 -15.85 -8.84 -10.53
C ARG A 62 -14.58 -8.11 -10.96
N LEU A 63 -14.43 -6.85 -10.60
CA LEU A 63 -13.20 -6.08 -10.87
C LEU A 63 -11.97 -6.73 -10.22
N ILE A 64 -12.10 -7.15 -8.95
CA ILE A 64 -11.05 -7.90 -8.25
C ILE A 64 -10.75 -9.21 -8.96
N ALA A 65 -11.77 -9.96 -9.37
CA ALA A 65 -11.57 -11.24 -10.05
C ALA A 65 -10.81 -11.08 -11.37
N GLU A 66 -11.12 -10.08 -12.20
CA GLU A 66 -10.39 -9.84 -13.44
C GLU A 66 -8.96 -9.34 -13.17
N PHE A 67 -8.79 -8.38 -12.26
CA PHE A 67 -7.47 -7.88 -11.87
C PHE A 67 -6.54 -9.01 -11.38
N GLN A 68 -7.04 -9.92 -10.56
CA GLN A 68 -6.24 -11.04 -10.04
C GLN A 68 -5.95 -12.13 -11.08
N LYS A 69 -6.69 -12.19 -12.20
CA LYS A 69 -6.31 -13.09 -13.32
C LYS A 69 -5.07 -12.57 -14.04
N GLU A 70 -4.96 -11.25 -14.21
CA GLU A 70 -3.82 -10.59 -14.84
C GLU A 70 -2.62 -10.48 -13.88
N HIS A 71 -2.89 -10.40 -12.58
CA HIS A 71 -1.89 -10.26 -11.53
C HIS A 71 -2.04 -11.36 -10.45
N PRO A 72 -1.63 -12.61 -10.73
CA PRO A 72 -1.89 -13.75 -9.85
C PRO A 72 -1.19 -13.68 -8.49
N ASN A 73 -0.12 -12.89 -8.37
CA ASN A 73 0.65 -12.61 -7.16
C ASN A 73 0.03 -11.50 -6.29
N ILE A 74 -0.99 -10.79 -6.76
CA ILE A 74 -1.60 -9.67 -6.02
C ILE A 74 -3.01 -10.07 -5.59
N ARG A 75 -3.24 -10.15 -4.28
CA ARG A 75 -4.59 -10.32 -3.72
C ARG A 75 -5.21 -8.96 -3.40
N VAL A 76 -6.51 -8.80 -3.62
CA VAL A 76 -7.24 -7.59 -3.24
C VAL A 76 -8.33 -7.93 -2.24
N ARG A 77 -8.28 -7.30 -1.06
CA ARG A 77 -9.29 -7.43 0.00
C ARG A 77 -10.13 -6.17 0.07
N ILE A 78 -11.44 -6.32 -0.02
CA ILE A 78 -12.38 -5.21 0.23
C ILE A 78 -12.40 -4.90 1.72
N VAL A 79 -12.22 -3.62 2.05
CA VAL A 79 -12.60 -3.01 3.32
C VAL A 79 -13.87 -2.22 3.06
N SER A 80 -15.01 -2.69 3.58
CA SER A 80 -16.31 -2.07 3.29
C SER A 80 -16.39 -0.68 3.90
N ALA A 81 -16.53 0.33 3.04
CA ALA A 81 -16.78 1.70 3.46
C ALA A 81 -18.27 1.89 3.83
N PRO A 82 -18.58 2.82 4.75
CA PRO A 82 -19.95 3.29 4.97
C PRO A 82 -20.59 3.79 3.66
N SER A 83 -21.91 3.59 3.52
CA SER A 83 -22.65 4.04 2.33
C SER A 83 -22.93 5.54 2.33
N ASP A 84 -23.04 6.15 3.51
CA ASP A 84 -23.17 7.60 3.65
C ASP A 84 -21.80 8.28 3.41
N THR A 85 -21.76 9.24 2.48
CA THR A 85 -20.51 9.85 2.02
C THR A 85 -19.77 10.60 3.14
N ASP A 86 -20.48 11.31 4.01
CA ASP A 86 -19.85 12.05 5.11
C ASP A 86 -19.33 11.12 6.19
N THR A 87 -20.09 10.08 6.53
CA THR A 87 -19.66 9.01 7.44
C THR A 87 -18.46 8.26 6.89
N ASN A 88 -18.45 7.97 5.57
CA ASN A 88 -17.35 7.33 4.87
C ASN A 88 -16.07 8.17 4.97
N ARG A 89 -16.15 9.44 4.56
CA ARG A 89 -15.04 10.39 4.64
C ARG A 89 -14.49 10.46 6.06
N THR A 90 -15.36 10.67 7.04
CA THR A 90 -14.97 10.79 8.45
C THR A 90 -14.24 9.53 8.91
N SER A 91 -14.83 8.35 8.66
CA SER A 91 -14.25 7.06 9.04
C SER A 91 -12.87 6.83 8.42
N LEU A 92 -12.71 7.13 7.13
CA LEU A 92 -11.44 6.98 6.43
C LEU A 92 -10.37 7.93 6.99
N THR A 93 -10.71 9.22 7.14
CA THR A 93 -9.76 10.20 7.68
C THR A 93 -9.36 9.91 9.12
N THR A 94 -10.27 9.41 9.96
CA THR A 94 -9.97 8.96 11.32
C THR A 94 -8.98 7.79 11.31
N GLN A 95 -9.15 6.80 10.43
CA GLN A 95 -8.21 5.68 10.33
C GLN A 95 -6.82 6.12 9.89
N ILE A 96 -6.73 7.00 8.89
CA ILE A 96 -5.47 7.56 8.42
C ILE A 96 -4.79 8.35 9.55
N ALA A 97 -5.54 9.21 10.25
CA ALA A 97 -5.02 10.00 11.36
C ALA A 97 -4.56 9.14 12.55
N ALA A 98 -5.19 7.98 12.76
CA ALA A 98 -4.78 7.00 13.76
C ALA A 98 -3.51 6.19 13.38
N GLY A 99 -2.94 6.44 12.20
CA GLY A 99 -1.77 5.70 11.70
C GLY A 99 -2.10 4.27 11.29
N SER A 100 -3.36 4.00 10.91
CA SER A 100 -3.77 2.68 10.42
C SER A 100 -2.92 2.28 9.21
N PRO A 101 -2.39 1.05 9.16
CA PRO A 101 -1.65 0.54 8.00
C PRO A 101 -2.57 0.19 6.81
N THR A 102 -3.89 0.36 6.97
CA THR A 102 -4.90 0.16 5.93
C THR A 102 -5.90 1.31 5.92
N PRO A 103 -6.55 1.61 4.79
CA PRO A 103 -6.41 0.96 3.49
C PRO A 103 -5.16 1.38 2.71
N ASP A 104 -4.81 0.59 1.70
CA ASP A 104 -3.77 0.92 0.72
C ASP A 104 -4.33 1.81 -0.40
N VAL A 105 -5.58 1.52 -0.82
CA VAL A 105 -6.30 2.25 -1.87
C VAL A 105 -7.70 2.57 -1.37
N TYR A 106 -8.24 3.74 -1.71
CA TYR A 106 -9.61 4.12 -1.38
C TYR A 106 -10.42 4.52 -2.62
N LEU A 107 -11.72 4.25 -2.58
CA LEU A 107 -12.73 4.80 -3.48
C LEU A 107 -13.44 5.95 -2.75
N GLY A 108 -13.15 7.18 -3.15
CA GLY A 108 -13.67 8.40 -2.53
C GLY A 108 -14.53 9.25 -3.46
N ASP A 109 -15.17 10.26 -2.89
CA ASP A 109 -15.98 11.23 -3.64
C ASP A 109 -15.11 12.26 -4.38
N VAL A 110 -15.61 12.78 -5.50
CA VAL A 110 -14.95 13.79 -6.32
C VAL A 110 -14.74 15.13 -5.58
N ALA A 111 -15.46 15.39 -4.49
CA ALA A 111 -15.29 16.58 -3.66
C ALA A 111 -14.11 16.50 -2.67
N TRP A 112 -13.53 15.31 -2.46
CA TRP A 112 -12.50 15.09 -1.44
C TRP A 112 -11.07 15.53 -1.80
N PRO A 113 -10.60 15.52 -3.07
CA PRO A 113 -9.20 15.78 -3.40
C PRO A 113 -8.62 17.07 -2.80
N GLY A 114 -9.37 18.18 -2.82
CA GLY A 114 -8.90 19.44 -2.23
C GLY A 114 -8.61 19.35 -0.72
N GLN A 115 -9.50 18.70 0.05
CA GLN A 115 -9.27 18.46 1.47
C GLN A 115 -8.12 17.47 1.70
N PHE A 116 -8.09 16.38 0.92
CA PHE A 116 -7.13 15.30 1.11
C PHE A 116 -5.71 15.74 0.76
N SER A 117 -5.55 16.55 -0.29
CA SER A 117 -4.28 17.18 -0.65
C SER A 117 -3.79 18.12 0.47
N LYS A 118 -4.64 19.06 0.91
CA LYS A 118 -4.29 20.02 1.97
C LYS A 118 -3.85 19.36 3.27
N ASN A 119 -4.46 18.23 3.63
CA ASN A 119 -4.21 17.53 4.89
C ASN A 119 -3.28 16.32 4.74
N LYS A 120 -2.67 16.09 3.57
CA LYS A 120 -1.77 14.95 3.30
C LYS A 120 -2.40 13.59 3.60
N LEU A 121 -3.68 13.43 3.27
CA LEU A 121 -4.46 12.22 3.49
C LEU A 121 -4.39 11.22 2.32
N ALA A 122 -3.76 11.61 1.21
CA ALA A 122 -3.56 10.75 0.05
C ALA A 122 -2.21 11.05 -0.61
N THR A 123 -1.60 10.02 -1.18
CA THR A 123 -0.40 10.15 -2.00
C THR A 123 -0.73 10.87 -3.31
N PRO A 124 0.04 11.89 -3.74
CA PRO A 124 -0.14 12.52 -5.05
C PRO A 124 0.14 11.51 -6.17
N VAL A 125 -0.89 11.10 -6.91
CA VAL A 125 -0.79 10.04 -7.93
C VAL A 125 0.10 10.45 -9.11
N ASN A 126 0.20 11.75 -9.41
CA ASN A 126 1.12 12.28 -10.42
C ASN A 126 2.61 12.05 -10.10
N ARG A 127 2.95 11.58 -8.90
CA ARG A 127 4.30 11.11 -8.55
C ARG A 127 4.50 9.61 -8.84
N LEU A 128 3.43 8.88 -9.11
CA LEU A 128 3.43 7.44 -9.33
C LEU A 128 3.28 7.06 -10.81
N VAL A 129 2.69 7.94 -11.63
CA VAL A 129 2.40 7.71 -13.05
C VAL A 129 2.91 8.88 -13.90
N GLY A 130 3.24 8.62 -15.16
CA GLY A 130 3.64 9.64 -16.12
C GLY A 130 2.52 10.63 -16.45
N GLU A 131 2.86 11.81 -16.99
CA GLU A 131 1.86 12.81 -17.40
C GLU A 131 0.91 12.27 -18.50
N ASP A 132 1.44 11.40 -19.37
CA ASP A 132 0.72 10.69 -20.42
C ASP A 132 -0.42 9.81 -19.88
N PHE A 133 -0.26 9.26 -18.67
CA PHE A 133 -1.33 8.51 -18.00
C PHE A 133 -2.62 9.33 -17.93
N PHE A 134 -2.53 10.64 -17.70
CA PHE A 134 -3.73 11.45 -17.54
C PHE A 134 -4.39 11.81 -18.87
N GLU A 135 -3.74 11.63 -20.02
CA GLU A 135 -4.31 11.94 -21.35
C GLU A 135 -5.55 11.11 -21.70
N GLN A 136 -5.75 9.97 -21.03
CA GLN A 136 -6.96 9.16 -21.18
C GLN A 136 -8.23 9.82 -20.60
N PHE A 137 -8.09 10.88 -19.80
CA PHE A 137 -9.20 11.58 -19.16
C PHE A 137 -9.54 12.91 -19.86
N PRO A 138 -10.83 13.31 -19.91
CA PRO A 138 -11.23 14.61 -20.44
C PRO A 138 -10.51 15.79 -19.78
N GLU A 139 -10.08 16.77 -20.59
CA GLU A 139 -9.30 17.94 -20.13
C GLU A 139 -9.94 18.67 -18.95
N GLY A 140 -11.26 18.90 -18.99
CA GLY A 140 -11.98 19.57 -17.91
C GLY A 140 -11.89 18.84 -16.57
N LEU A 141 -11.87 17.50 -16.58
CA LEU A 141 -11.70 16.71 -15.34
C LEU A 141 -10.25 16.77 -14.84
N ARG A 142 -9.28 16.76 -15.75
CA ARG A 142 -7.86 16.91 -15.40
C ARG A 142 -7.60 18.25 -14.72
N ALA A 143 -8.11 19.33 -15.31
CA ALA A 143 -7.97 20.69 -14.78
C ALA A 143 -8.69 20.87 -13.43
N ALA A 144 -9.85 20.23 -13.23
CA ALA A 144 -10.53 20.27 -11.94
C ALA A 144 -9.82 19.46 -10.84
N ALA A 145 -9.06 18.43 -11.22
CA ALA A 145 -8.34 17.54 -10.31
C ALA A 145 -6.91 18.00 -10.00
N SER A 146 -6.35 18.97 -10.73
CA SER A 146 -5.05 19.56 -10.43
C SER A 146 -5.17 20.48 -9.19
N VAL A 147 -4.90 19.90 -8.02
CA VAL A 147 -4.89 20.58 -6.70
C VAL A 147 -3.51 20.58 -6.07
#